data_AF-A0A4V2XVC4-F1
#
_entry.id   AF-A0A4V2XVC4-F1
#
_cell.length_a   1.000
_cell.length_b   1.000
_cell.length_c   1.000
_cell.angle_alpha   90.00
_cell.angle_beta   90.00
_cell.angle_gamma   90.00
#
_symmetry.space_group_name_H-M   'P 1'
#
loop_
_entity.id
_entity.type
_entity.pdbx_description
1 polymer ?
#
loop_
_entity_poly.entity_id
_entity_poly.type
_entity_poly.pdbx_seq_one_letter_code
_entity_poly.pdbx_strand_id
1 'polypeptide(L)'
;MSSPPFLGPLILPRFRGHAATARLLGYDDDAEEFAGPAERVRAAFHREYVTPSGRLVAETATAYALAITLDVLDAVQRQRAEDRLAEVVARRGYRITTGFAGPPVTDALTLTGHLDAAYRLLLETECPSFLYPVTMGATTTWERWDSVLPDGTVNATGMTSLNHYALGAIADWLHRVVGGLQRIEAGYRRVRIAPQPGGGLTWARTAHDTVRGRIEVGWQIADGELSLDIAVPPGVGPPSPGSARPTATLQREP
;
A
#
# COMPACT_ATOMS: atom_id res chain seq x y z
N MET A 1 22.79 -7.78 22.56
CA MET A 1 21.48 -7.14 22.34
C MET A 1 20.83 -7.81 21.14
N SER A 2 19.93 -8.76 21.38
CA SER A 2 19.22 -9.46 20.29
C SER A 2 18.20 -8.50 19.68
N SER A 3 18.32 -8.24 18.39
CA SER A 3 17.28 -7.53 17.63
C SER A 3 15.99 -8.33 17.66
N PRO A 4 14.80 -7.70 17.78
CA PRO A 4 13.52 -8.38 17.66
C PRO A 4 13.49 -9.28 16.41
N PRO A 5 12.91 -10.49 16.49
CA PRO A 5 13.03 -11.55 15.48
C PRO A 5 12.28 -11.26 14.16
N PHE A 6 11.97 -10.01 13.83
CA PHE A 6 11.33 -9.66 12.55
C PHE A 6 11.81 -8.32 11.96
N LEU A 7 12.92 -7.76 12.47
CA LEU A 7 13.50 -6.52 11.91
C LEU A 7 14.35 -6.76 10.65
N GLY A 8 14.80 -8.00 10.41
CA GLY A 8 15.64 -8.35 9.25
C GLY A 8 15.12 -7.84 7.90
N PRO A 9 13.82 -8.01 7.57
CA PRO A 9 13.21 -7.46 6.37
C PRO A 9 13.31 -5.94 6.25
N LEU A 10 13.19 -5.21 7.36
CA LEU A 10 13.14 -3.75 7.35
C LEU A 10 14.50 -3.10 7.04
N ILE A 11 15.59 -3.86 7.16
CA ILE A 11 16.94 -3.39 6.80
C ILE A 11 17.17 -3.49 5.28
N LEU A 12 16.50 -4.42 4.59
CA LEU A 12 16.68 -4.63 3.16
C LEU A 12 16.31 -3.39 2.31
N PRO A 13 15.17 -2.71 2.53
CA PRO A 13 14.84 -1.46 1.86
C PRO A 13 15.91 -0.38 2.01
N ARG A 14 16.61 -0.34 3.16
CA ARG A 14 17.66 0.65 3.42
C ARG A 14 18.84 0.44 2.49
N PHE A 15 19.33 -0.79 2.36
CA PHE A 15 20.45 -1.08 1.44
C PHE A 15 20.06 -0.88 -0.02
N ARG A 16 18.87 -1.34 -0.43
CA ARG A 16 18.37 -1.08 -1.79
C ARG A 16 18.20 0.40 -2.08
N GLY A 17 17.71 1.18 -1.11
CA GLY A 17 17.54 2.62 -1.22
C GLY A 17 18.87 3.37 -1.35
N HIS A 18 19.89 3.00 -0.56
CA HIS A 18 21.23 3.57 -0.70
C HIS A 18 21.88 3.20 -2.03
N ALA A 19 21.79 1.94 -2.46
CA ALA A 19 22.32 1.52 -3.76
C ALA A 19 21.66 2.30 -4.91
N ALA A 20 20.33 2.48 -4.88
CA ALA A 20 19.62 3.27 -5.88
C ALA A 20 20.02 4.75 -5.85
N THR A 21 20.23 5.32 -4.67
CA THR A 21 20.68 6.72 -4.50
C THR A 21 22.10 6.91 -5.01
N ALA A 22 23.02 6.00 -4.68
CA ALA A 22 24.41 6.04 -5.12
C ALA A 22 24.51 6.01 -6.66
N ARG A 23 23.80 5.11 -7.33
CA ARG A 23 23.72 5.08 -8.80
C ARG A 23 23.19 6.38 -9.39
N LEU A 24 22.17 6.96 -8.77
CA LEU A 24 21.60 8.24 -9.24
C LEU A 24 22.62 9.38 -9.18
N LEU A 25 23.54 9.32 -8.23
CA LEU A 25 24.59 10.33 -8.01
C LEU A 25 25.90 10.01 -8.77
N GLY A 26 25.99 8.87 -9.47
CA GLY A 26 27.20 8.44 -10.18
C GLY A 26 28.27 7.81 -9.27
N TYR A 27 27.90 7.35 -8.08
CA TYR A 27 28.79 6.62 -7.16
C TYR A 27 28.60 5.11 -7.34
N ASP A 28 29.16 4.56 -8.43
CA ASP A 28 28.95 3.16 -8.80
C ASP A 28 29.58 2.18 -7.78
N ASP A 29 30.77 2.51 -7.25
CA ASP A 29 31.44 1.69 -6.22
C ASP A 29 30.59 1.55 -4.95
N ASP A 30 30.03 2.66 -4.44
CA ASP A 30 29.12 2.65 -3.29
C ASP A 30 27.84 1.85 -3.59
N ALA A 31 27.33 1.93 -4.83
CA ALA A 31 26.15 1.19 -5.23
C ALA A 31 26.37 -0.33 -5.20
N GLU A 32 27.55 -0.78 -5.64
CA GLU A 32 27.96 -2.18 -5.55
C GLU A 32 28.18 -2.59 -4.09
N GLU A 33 28.82 -1.74 -3.29
CA GLU A 33 29.02 -1.98 -1.85
C GLU A 33 27.69 -2.22 -1.13
N PHE A 34 26.65 -1.42 -1.42
CA PHE A 34 25.33 -1.60 -0.80
C PHE A 34 24.51 -2.75 -1.38
N ALA A 35 24.76 -3.19 -2.61
CA ALA A 35 24.05 -4.30 -3.24
C ALA A 35 24.37 -5.65 -2.57
N GLY A 36 25.64 -5.89 -2.21
CA GLY A 36 26.07 -7.13 -1.55
C GLY A 36 25.34 -7.42 -0.21
N PRO A 37 25.31 -6.47 0.74
CA PRO A 37 24.56 -6.58 1.98
C PRO A 37 23.07 -6.86 1.78
N ALA A 38 22.43 -6.25 0.76
CA ALA A 38 21.02 -6.48 0.48
C ALA A 38 20.73 -7.97 0.21
N GLU A 39 21.53 -8.60 -0.66
CA GLU A 39 21.35 -10.03 -0.96
C GLU A 39 21.67 -10.94 0.24
N ARG A 40 22.68 -10.59 1.04
CA ARG A 40 22.98 -11.34 2.28
C ARG A 40 21.84 -11.26 3.30
N VAL A 41 21.23 -10.08 3.46
CA VAL A 41 20.06 -9.89 4.33
C VAL A 41 18.86 -10.68 3.80
N ARG A 42 18.60 -10.66 2.49
CA ARG A 42 17.53 -11.45 1.86
C ARG A 42 17.73 -12.95 2.10
N ALA A 43 18.94 -13.46 1.88
CA ALA A 43 19.27 -14.87 2.12
C ALA A 43 19.15 -15.26 3.59
N ALA A 44 19.59 -14.39 4.51
CA ALA A 44 19.42 -14.61 5.95
C ALA A 44 17.95 -14.61 6.36
N PHE A 45 17.14 -13.70 5.82
CA PHE A 45 15.70 -13.68 6.05
C PHE A 45 15.02 -14.98 5.59
N HIS A 46 15.35 -15.44 4.38
CA HIS A 46 14.86 -16.71 3.85
C HIS A 46 15.13 -17.87 4.79
N ARG A 47 16.41 -18.04 5.15
CA ARG A 47 16.85 -19.17 5.99
C ARG A 47 16.16 -19.18 7.35
N GLU A 48 15.96 -18.01 7.94
CA GLU A 48 15.43 -17.89 9.31
C GLU A 48 13.89 -17.93 9.35
N TYR A 49 13.21 -17.32 8.38
CA TYR A 49 11.78 -17.02 8.48
C TYR A 49 10.90 -17.63 7.40
N VAL A 50 11.46 -18.21 6.34
CA VAL A 50 10.70 -18.73 5.20
C VAL A 50 10.96 -20.22 5.06
N THR A 51 9.90 -21.03 5.08
CA THR A 51 10.04 -22.47 4.76
C THR A 51 10.33 -22.64 3.27
N PRO A 52 10.94 -23.76 2.83
CA PRO A 52 11.13 -24.05 1.40
C PRO A 52 9.84 -23.97 0.59
N SER A 53 8.72 -24.20 1.25
CA SER A 53 7.40 -24.22 0.66
C SER A 53 6.68 -22.87 0.68
N GLY A 54 7.28 -21.80 1.21
CA GLY A 54 6.77 -20.43 1.18
C GLY A 54 5.98 -19.97 2.41
N ARG A 55 5.89 -20.77 3.48
CA ARG A 55 5.25 -20.33 4.73
C ARG A 55 6.21 -19.47 5.53
N LEU A 56 5.68 -18.43 6.15
CA LEU A 56 6.44 -17.64 7.11
C LEU A 56 6.33 -18.25 8.51
N VAL A 57 7.40 -18.15 9.30
CA VAL A 57 7.41 -18.58 10.71
C VAL A 57 6.29 -17.90 11.50
N ALA A 58 6.06 -16.60 11.26
CA ALA A 58 4.91 -15.88 11.79
C ALA A 58 3.82 -15.74 10.72
N GLU A 59 2.73 -16.49 10.84
CA GLU A 59 1.61 -16.44 9.90
C GLU A 59 0.63 -15.29 10.21
N THR A 60 1.14 -14.06 10.20
CA THR A 60 0.35 -12.84 10.43
C THR A 60 0.19 -12.03 9.15
N ALA A 61 -0.85 -11.19 9.07
CA ALA A 61 -1.05 -10.30 7.93
C ALA A 61 0.15 -9.38 7.71
N THR A 62 0.74 -8.83 8.77
CA THR A 62 1.95 -8.00 8.70
C THR A 62 3.13 -8.75 8.10
N ALA A 63 3.38 -9.99 8.54
CA ALA A 63 4.52 -10.78 8.08
C ALA A 63 4.42 -11.07 6.58
N TYR A 64 3.24 -11.53 6.12
CA TYR A 64 3.01 -11.78 4.70
C TYR A 64 3.05 -10.51 3.87
N ALA A 65 2.39 -9.44 4.33
CA ALA A 65 2.39 -8.15 3.62
C ALA A 65 3.80 -7.60 3.43
N LEU A 66 4.65 -7.66 4.46
CA LEU A 66 6.05 -7.25 4.36
C LEU A 66 6.84 -8.15 3.39
N ALA A 67 6.68 -9.47 3.47
CA ALA A 67 7.40 -10.37 2.58
C ALA A 67 7.07 -10.14 1.09
N ILE A 68 5.79 -9.87 0.79
CA ILE A 68 5.29 -9.59 -0.56
C ILE A 68 5.76 -8.22 -1.05
N THR A 69 5.55 -7.16 -0.26
CA THR A 69 5.84 -5.78 -0.68
C THR A 69 7.34 -5.48 -0.74
N LEU A 70 8.15 -6.17 0.05
CA LEU A 70 9.60 -6.07 0.00
C LEU A 70 10.24 -6.97 -1.06
N ASP A 71 9.43 -7.76 -1.78
CA ASP A 71 9.87 -8.66 -2.85
C ASP A 71 11.05 -9.53 -2.41
N VAL A 72 10.87 -10.21 -1.27
CA VAL A 72 11.89 -11.08 -0.69
C VAL A 72 11.67 -12.55 -1.01
N LEU A 73 10.51 -12.93 -1.52
CA LEU A 73 10.17 -14.32 -1.84
C LEU A 73 10.56 -14.68 -3.28
N ASP A 74 10.76 -15.97 -3.58
CA ASP A 74 10.79 -16.43 -4.98
C ASP A 74 9.37 -16.60 -5.54
N ALA A 75 9.22 -16.90 -6.82
CA ALA A 75 7.90 -17.01 -7.47
C ALA A 75 6.97 -18.04 -6.83
N VAL A 76 7.47 -19.22 -6.43
CA VAL A 76 6.64 -20.29 -5.85
C VAL A 76 6.23 -19.93 -4.43
N GLN A 77 7.18 -19.44 -3.64
CA GLN A 77 6.93 -18.98 -2.29
C GLN A 77 5.99 -17.79 -2.26
N ARG A 78 6.15 -16.88 -3.24
CA ARG A 78 5.31 -15.71 -3.41
C ARG A 78 3.87 -16.12 -3.58
N GLN A 79 3.53 -16.94 -4.59
CA GLN A 79 2.14 -17.38 -4.80
C GLN A 79 1.52 -17.94 -3.51
N ARG A 80 2.26 -18.76 -2.76
CA ARG A 80 1.73 -19.30 -1.50
C ARG A 80 1.53 -18.22 -0.44
N ALA A 81 2.46 -17.28 -0.30
CA ALA A 81 2.32 -16.17 0.65
C ALA A 81 1.11 -15.28 0.29
N GLU A 82 0.81 -15.12 -1.00
CA GLU A 82 -0.35 -14.40 -1.52
C GLU A 82 -1.65 -15.06 -1.06
N ASP A 83 -1.80 -16.37 -1.31
CA ASP A 83 -2.98 -17.13 -0.89
C ASP A 83 -3.15 -17.11 0.65
N ARG A 84 -2.04 -17.25 1.38
CA ARG A 84 -2.04 -17.23 2.85
C ARG A 84 -2.39 -15.87 3.42
N LEU A 85 -1.96 -14.78 2.78
CA LEU A 85 -2.35 -13.43 3.19
C LEU A 85 -3.86 -13.25 3.11
N ALA A 86 -4.46 -13.61 1.98
CA ALA A 86 -5.90 -13.52 1.78
C ALA A 86 -6.67 -14.34 2.83
N GLU A 87 -6.24 -15.58 3.11
CA GLU A 87 -6.84 -16.44 4.13
C GLU A 87 -6.71 -15.85 5.54
N VAL A 88 -5.53 -15.33 5.93
CA VAL A 88 -5.31 -14.73 7.25
C VAL A 88 -6.22 -13.52 7.47
N VAL A 89 -6.38 -12.66 6.46
CA VAL A 89 -7.28 -11.50 6.52
C VAL A 89 -8.74 -11.94 6.60
N ALA A 90 -9.16 -12.87 5.73
CA ALA A 90 -10.53 -13.36 5.69
C ALA A 90 -10.97 -14.03 7.00
N ARG A 91 -10.09 -14.85 7.63
CA ARG A 91 -10.37 -15.51 8.92
C ARG A 91 -10.59 -14.54 10.07
N ARG A 92 -10.14 -13.29 9.95
CA ARG A 92 -10.35 -12.23 10.95
C ARG A 92 -11.57 -11.39 10.65
N GLY A 93 -12.38 -11.79 9.67
CA GLY A 93 -13.54 -11.03 9.22
C GLY A 93 -13.13 -9.70 8.62
N TYR A 94 -11.96 -9.61 7.98
CA TYR A 94 -11.45 -8.38 7.37
C TYR A 94 -11.17 -7.23 8.36
N ARG A 95 -11.23 -7.50 9.67
CA ARG A 95 -10.74 -6.58 10.70
C ARG A 95 -9.21 -6.48 10.69
N ILE A 96 -8.70 -5.29 11.01
CA ILE A 96 -7.26 -5.01 10.94
C ILE A 96 -6.53 -5.75 12.06
N THR A 97 -5.48 -6.49 11.70
CA THR A 97 -4.59 -7.16 12.66
C THR A 97 -3.16 -6.66 12.60
N THR A 98 -2.92 -5.56 11.90
CA THR A 98 -1.61 -4.97 11.68
C THR A 98 -1.40 -3.72 12.54
N GLY A 99 -0.16 -3.51 13.02
CA GLY A 99 0.23 -2.32 13.80
C GLY A 99 0.74 -1.17 12.90
N PHE A 100 1.72 -0.38 13.37
CA PHE A 100 2.31 0.72 12.59
C PHE A 100 3.10 0.27 11.37
N ALA A 101 3.62 -0.95 11.40
CA ALA A 101 4.14 -1.62 10.21
C ALA A 101 3.02 -2.08 9.24
N GLY A 102 1.77 -1.69 9.51
CA GLY A 102 0.51 -2.08 8.88
C GLY A 102 -0.20 -0.98 8.09
N PRO A 103 0.51 -0.31 7.16
CA PRO A 103 -0.08 0.14 5.90
C PRO A 103 0.27 -0.66 4.60
N PRO A 104 1.11 -1.73 4.60
CA PRO A 104 1.35 -2.52 3.38
C PRO A 104 0.32 -3.63 3.15
N VAL A 105 -0.68 -3.84 4.03
CA VAL A 105 -1.62 -4.98 3.86
C VAL A 105 -2.56 -4.77 2.66
N THR A 106 -3.08 -3.57 2.46
CA THR A 106 -3.92 -3.24 1.29
C THR A 106 -3.11 -3.25 0.01
N ASP A 107 -1.87 -2.74 0.04
CA ASP A 107 -0.94 -2.84 -1.08
C ASP A 107 -0.60 -4.30 -1.41
N ALA A 108 -0.29 -5.12 -0.42
CA ALA A 108 0.02 -6.54 -0.61
C ALA A 108 -1.20 -7.30 -1.18
N LEU A 109 -2.41 -7.05 -0.67
CA LEU A 109 -3.62 -7.64 -1.25
C LEU A 109 -3.83 -7.18 -2.71
N THR A 110 -3.62 -5.90 -3.00
CA THR A 110 -3.79 -5.34 -4.35
C THR A 110 -2.76 -5.89 -5.34
N LEU A 111 -1.48 -5.96 -4.95
CA LEU A 111 -0.38 -6.48 -5.78
C LEU A 111 -0.54 -7.96 -6.14
N THR A 112 -1.43 -8.67 -5.45
CA THR A 112 -1.56 -10.12 -5.51
C THR A 112 -2.93 -10.54 -6.04
N GLY A 113 -3.68 -9.60 -6.62
CA GLY A 113 -4.98 -9.86 -7.25
C GLY A 113 -6.17 -9.88 -6.27
N HIS A 114 -5.96 -9.68 -4.97
CA HIS A 114 -6.98 -9.72 -3.93
C HIS A 114 -7.57 -8.32 -3.65
N LEU A 115 -7.89 -7.58 -4.71
CA LEU A 115 -8.41 -6.21 -4.59
C LEU A 115 -9.74 -6.16 -3.82
N ASP A 116 -10.59 -7.16 -3.98
CA ASP A 116 -11.84 -7.32 -3.25
C ASP A 116 -11.61 -7.39 -1.73
N ALA A 117 -10.63 -8.18 -1.29
CA ALA A 117 -10.24 -8.29 0.10
C ALA A 117 -9.68 -6.97 0.65
N ALA A 118 -8.91 -6.23 -0.16
CA ALA A 118 -8.42 -4.90 0.22
C ALA A 118 -9.57 -3.91 0.47
N TYR A 119 -10.58 -3.91 -0.40
CA TYR A 119 -11.78 -3.09 -0.22
C TYR A 119 -12.62 -3.51 0.98
N ARG A 120 -12.78 -4.82 1.24
CA ARG A 120 -13.49 -5.30 2.43
C ARG A 120 -12.80 -4.86 3.71
N LEU A 121 -11.47 -4.88 3.74
CA LEU A 121 -10.68 -4.39 4.87
C LEU A 121 -10.81 -2.87 5.04
N LEU A 122 -10.84 -2.10 3.94
CA LEU A 122 -11.09 -0.66 3.96
C LEU A 122 -12.47 -0.30 4.51
N LEU A 123 -13.50 -1.03 4.07
CA LEU A 123 -14.90 -0.72 4.34
C LEU A 123 -15.44 -1.36 5.63
N GLU A 124 -14.64 -2.17 6.32
CA GLU A 124 -14.98 -2.70 7.64
C GLU A 124 -15.15 -1.54 8.64
N THR A 125 -16.17 -1.64 9.50
CA THR A 125 -16.58 -0.59 10.42
C THR A 125 -16.43 -0.97 11.90
N GLU A 126 -16.27 -2.25 12.20
CA GLU A 126 -16.12 -2.71 13.59
C GLU A 126 -14.67 -2.58 14.07
N CYS A 127 -14.47 -2.42 15.38
CA CYS A 127 -13.15 -2.36 15.97
C CYS A 127 -12.45 -3.73 15.88
N PRO A 128 -11.18 -3.82 15.43
CA PRO A 128 -10.34 -2.75 14.83
C PRO A 128 -10.52 -2.62 13.29
N SER A 129 -10.69 -1.39 12.79
CA SER A 129 -10.76 -1.10 11.34
C SER A 129 -10.42 0.37 11.02
N PHE A 130 -10.31 0.70 9.72
CA PHE A 130 -10.09 2.08 9.28
C PHE A 130 -11.30 2.97 9.52
N LEU A 131 -12.53 2.46 9.34
CA LEU A 131 -13.74 3.25 9.50
C LEU A 131 -14.30 3.22 10.92
N TYR A 132 -13.87 2.30 11.79
CA TYR A 132 -14.31 2.29 13.18
C TYR A 132 -14.15 3.65 13.88
N PRO A 133 -12.98 4.33 13.86
CA PRO A 133 -12.85 5.67 14.42
C PRO A 133 -13.85 6.67 13.83
N VAL A 134 -14.11 6.59 12.52
CA VAL A 134 -15.07 7.47 11.83
C VAL A 134 -16.50 7.22 12.34
N THR A 135 -16.90 5.96 12.51
CA THR A 135 -18.21 5.61 13.10
C THR A 135 -18.34 6.04 14.55
N MET A 136 -17.22 6.22 15.26
CA MET A 136 -17.16 6.75 16.62
C MET A 136 -17.04 8.29 16.67
N GLY A 137 -17.13 8.98 15.53
CA GLY A 137 -17.09 10.45 15.45
C GLY A 137 -15.69 11.06 15.43
N ALA A 138 -14.64 10.28 15.15
CA ALA A 138 -13.30 10.81 14.99
C ALA A 138 -13.20 11.78 13.81
N THR A 139 -12.49 12.90 14.03
CA THR A 139 -12.14 13.88 12.98
C THR A 139 -10.65 13.84 12.61
N THR A 140 -9.87 13.02 13.32
CA THR A 140 -8.44 12.76 13.12
C THR A 140 -8.18 11.26 13.25
N THR A 141 -7.06 10.78 12.70
CA THR A 141 -6.65 9.39 12.90
C THR A 141 -6.09 9.19 14.30
N TRP A 142 -6.37 8.04 14.90
CA TRP A 142 -5.93 7.73 16.26
C TRP A 142 -4.59 7.00 16.27
N GLU A 143 -3.92 7.02 17.43
CA GLU A 143 -2.69 6.25 17.66
C GLU A 143 -2.97 4.74 17.68
N ARG A 144 -4.14 4.34 18.18
CA ARG A 144 -4.55 2.94 18.25
C ARG A 144 -5.83 2.74 17.47
N TRP A 145 -6.02 1.55 16.93
CA TRP A 145 -7.30 1.14 16.35
C TRP A 145 -8.43 1.21 17.38
N ASP A 146 -8.10 1.00 18.65
CA ASP A 146 -8.99 0.94 19.80
C ASP A 146 -8.73 2.09 20.80
N SER A 147 -8.28 3.27 20.33
CA SER A 147 -8.03 4.40 21.24
C SER A 147 -9.29 4.79 22.04
N VAL A 148 -10.46 4.70 21.41
CA VAL A 148 -11.76 4.64 22.08
C VAL A 148 -12.32 3.24 21.89
N LEU A 149 -12.68 2.58 22.99
CA LEU A 149 -13.26 1.24 23.01
C LEU A 149 -14.73 1.27 22.54
N PRO A 150 -15.31 0.11 22.16
CA PRO A 150 -16.71 0.06 21.68
C PRO A 150 -17.75 0.56 22.70
N ASP A 151 -17.41 0.60 23.98
CA ASP A 151 -18.26 1.15 25.05
C ASP A 151 -18.12 2.68 25.22
N GLY A 152 -17.29 3.33 24.40
CA GLY A 152 -17.03 4.76 24.44
C GLY A 152 -15.94 5.19 25.44
N THR A 153 -15.36 4.26 26.20
CA THR A 153 -14.27 4.57 27.12
C THR A 153 -12.93 4.70 26.40
N VAL A 154 -12.03 5.54 26.93
CA VAL A 154 -10.68 5.69 26.38
C VAL A 154 -9.82 4.53 26.85
N ASN A 155 -8.99 4.02 25.94
CA ASN A 155 -8.03 2.97 26.25
C ASN A 155 -7.09 3.38 27.41
N ALA A 156 -7.06 2.59 28.49
CA ALA A 156 -6.39 2.96 29.73
C ALA A 156 -4.86 2.73 29.75
N THR A 157 -4.25 2.38 28.61
CA THR A 157 -2.81 2.05 28.54
C THR A 157 -1.87 3.24 28.74
N GLY A 158 -2.39 4.47 28.79
CA GLY A 158 -1.60 5.69 28.99
C GLY A 158 -0.84 6.18 27.75
N MET A 159 -0.86 5.42 26.66
CA MET A 159 -0.34 5.78 25.33
C MET A 159 -1.50 5.74 24.34
N THR A 160 -2.30 6.80 24.36
CA THR A 160 -3.56 6.89 23.62
C THR A 160 -3.79 8.32 23.13
N SER A 161 -3.14 8.67 22.02
CA SER A 161 -3.45 9.87 21.26
C SER A 161 -4.64 9.65 20.33
N LEU A 162 -5.52 10.65 20.25
CA LEU A 162 -6.62 10.72 19.28
C LEU A 162 -6.23 11.50 18.01
N ASN A 163 -4.96 11.91 17.88
CA ASN A 163 -4.46 12.62 16.72
C ASN A 163 -3.03 12.16 16.40
N HIS A 164 -2.94 11.06 15.66
CA HIS A 164 -1.68 10.42 15.27
C HIS A 164 -1.79 9.90 13.83
N TYR A 165 -1.00 10.46 12.91
CA TYR A 165 -1.19 10.26 11.47
C TYR A 165 -0.78 8.86 10.95
N ALA A 166 -0.05 8.06 11.74
CA ALA A 166 0.54 6.80 11.28
C ALA A 166 -0.48 5.85 10.63
N LEU A 167 -1.67 5.71 11.23
CA LEU A 167 -2.74 4.86 10.70
C LEU A 167 -3.48 5.49 9.50
N GLY A 168 -3.26 6.79 9.25
CA GLY A 168 -3.74 7.52 8.08
C GLY A 168 -2.98 7.22 6.79
N ALA A 169 -1.93 6.41 6.83
CA ALA A 169 -1.17 5.99 5.64
C ALA A 169 -2.01 5.28 4.57
N ILE A 170 -3.20 4.77 4.93
CA ILE A 170 -4.19 4.25 3.97
C ILE A 170 -4.59 5.29 2.89
N ALA A 171 -4.45 6.59 3.18
CA ALA A 171 -4.72 7.64 2.22
C ALA A 171 -3.87 7.53 0.94
N ASP A 172 -2.64 7.03 1.03
CA ASP A 172 -1.80 6.79 -0.15
C ASP A 172 -2.40 5.70 -1.07
N TRP A 173 -2.90 4.60 -0.49
CA TRP A 173 -3.62 3.56 -1.24
C TRP A 173 -4.90 4.12 -1.87
N LEU A 174 -5.65 4.95 -1.15
CA LEU A 174 -6.83 5.63 -1.70
C LEU A 174 -6.46 6.49 -2.91
N HIS A 175 -5.38 7.27 -2.88
CA HIS A 175 -4.97 8.09 -4.02
C HIS A 175 -4.46 7.25 -5.21
N ARG A 176 -3.63 6.23 -4.93
CA ARG A 176 -2.99 5.43 -5.99
C ARG A 176 -3.90 4.40 -6.63
N VAL A 177 -4.72 3.71 -5.82
CA VAL A 177 -5.50 2.54 -6.25
C VAL A 177 -6.93 2.95 -6.52
N VAL A 178 -7.61 3.58 -5.56
CA VAL A 178 -8.99 4.05 -5.76
C VAL A 178 -9.01 5.23 -6.74
N GLY A 179 -8.21 6.27 -6.48
CA GLY A 179 -8.07 7.43 -7.35
C GLY A 179 -7.29 7.15 -8.64
N GLY A 180 -6.49 6.09 -8.66
CA GLY A 180 -5.74 5.66 -9.83
C GLY A 180 -4.49 6.49 -10.15
N LEU A 181 -4.11 7.47 -9.32
CA LEU A 181 -3.01 8.38 -9.62
C LEU A 181 -1.71 7.94 -8.91
N GLN A 182 -0.77 7.40 -9.68
CA GLN A 182 0.51 6.91 -9.14
C GLN A 182 1.71 7.60 -9.80
N ARG A 183 2.67 8.03 -8.98
CA ARG A 183 3.99 8.52 -9.44
C ARG A 183 4.81 7.35 -10.01
N ILE A 184 5.35 7.51 -11.23
CA ILE A 184 6.29 6.54 -11.84
C ILE A 184 7.72 7.05 -11.79
N GLU A 185 7.92 8.35 -12.05
CA GLU A 185 9.25 8.98 -11.99
C GLU A 185 9.31 10.08 -10.93
N ALA A 186 10.51 10.42 -10.47
CA ALA A 186 10.71 11.48 -9.48
C ALA A 186 10.12 12.82 -9.95
N GLY A 187 9.53 13.56 -9.00
CA GLY A 187 8.88 14.84 -9.30
C GLY A 187 7.72 14.72 -10.30
N TYR A 188 7.03 13.57 -10.33
CA TYR A 188 5.85 13.33 -11.17
C TYR A 188 6.08 13.56 -12.68
N ARG A 189 7.33 13.39 -13.15
CA ARG A 189 7.66 13.52 -14.60
C ARG A 189 6.84 12.55 -15.45
N ARG A 190 6.67 11.34 -14.94
CA ARG A 190 5.70 10.36 -15.42
C ARG A 190 4.80 9.91 -14.29
N VAL A 191 3.53 9.74 -14.64
CA VAL A 191 2.50 9.18 -13.79
C VAL A 191 1.82 8.02 -14.50
N ARG A 192 1.24 7.12 -13.71
CA ARG A 192 0.30 6.10 -14.16
C ARG A 192 -1.08 6.53 -13.70
N ILE A 193 -2.03 6.46 -14.61
CA ILE A 193 -3.45 6.67 -14.36
C ILE A 193 -4.14 5.32 -14.59
N ALA A 194 -4.47 4.64 -13.51
CA ALA A 194 -5.06 3.30 -13.53
C ALA A 194 -5.95 3.10 -12.29
N PRO A 195 -7.13 3.73 -12.24
CA PRO A 195 -8.07 3.51 -11.14
C PRO A 195 -8.53 2.05 -11.14
N GLN A 196 -8.72 1.51 -9.93
CA GLN A 196 -9.19 0.14 -9.74
C GLN A 196 -10.49 0.14 -8.93
N PRO A 197 -11.65 0.38 -9.57
CA PRO A 197 -12.94 0.40 -8.87
C PRO A 197 -13.24 -0.91 -8.14
N GLY A 198 -13.87 -0.81 -6.97
CA GLY A 198 -14.28 -1.94 -6.17
C GLY A 198 -15.00 -1.51 -4.90
N GLY A 199 -15.38 -2.47 -4.06
CA GLY A 199 -16.04 -2.19 -2.77
C GLY A 199 -17.40 -1.49 -2.90
N GLY A 200 -18.06 -1.58 -4.06
CA GLY A 200 -19.32 -0.88 -4.33
C GLY A 200 -19.17 0.62 -4.63
N LEU A 201 -17.94 1.15 -4.70
CA LEU A 201 -17.71 2.51 -5.15
C LEU A 201 -18.05 2.63 -6.64
N THR A 202 -18.91 3.57 -6.98
CA THR A 202 -19.32 3.86 -8.36
C THR A 202 -18.62 5.07 -8.94
N TRP A 203 -17.90 5.86 -8.15
CA TRP A 203 -17.09 6.96 -8.63
C TRP A 203 -15.99 7.31 -7.62
N ALA A 204 -14.92 7.95 -8.10
CA ALA A 204 -13.99 8.68 -7.25
C ALA A 204 -13.32 9.81 -8.04
N ARG A 205 -12.88 10.86 -7.34
CA ARG A 205 -12.05 11.92 -7.91
C ARG A 205 -10.87 12.18 -6.99
N THR A 206 -9.69 12.33 -7.57
CA THR A 206 -8.45 12.61 -6.86
C THR A 206 -7.71 13.72 -7.59
N ALA A 207 -7.13 14.64 -6.83
CA ALA A 207 -6.25 15.68 -7.35
C ALA A 207 -4.95 15.69 -6.55
N HIS A 208 -3.85 16.00 -7.22
CA HIS A 208 -2.55 16.14 -6.58
C HIS A 208 -1.80 17.34 -7.15
N ASP A 209 -1.45 18.29 -6.28
CA ASP A 209 -0.66 19.45 -6.64
C ASP A 209 0.83 19.07 -6.63
N THR A 210 1.44 19.06 -7.81
CA THR A 210 2.85 18.69 -7.99
C THR A 210 3.71 19.90 -8.31
N VAL A 211 5.04 19.72 -8.28
CA VAL A 211 6.01 20.71 -8.79
C VAL A 211 5.82 21.04 -10.28
N ARG A 212 5.03 20.25 -11.02
CA ARG A 212 4.72 20.45 -12.45
C ARG A 212 3.33 21.03 -12.68
N GLY A 213 2.57 21.30 -11.62
CA GLY A 213 1.16 21.69 -11.67
C GLY A 213 0.23 20.60 -11.15
N ARG A 214 -1.07 20.89 -11.16
CA ARG A 214 -2.13 20.03 -10.64
C ARG A 214 -2.46 18.90 -11.61
N ILE A 215 -2.50 17.68 -11.10
CA ILE A 215 -2.99 16.49 -11.81
C ILE A 215 -4.33 16.11 -11.22
N GLU A 216 -5.33 15.88 -12.06
CA GLU A 216 -6.67 15.45 -11.64
C GLU A 216 -7.06 14.17 -12.39
N VAL A 217 -7.63 13.23 -11.65
CA VAL A 217 -8.20 11.98 -12.16
C VAL A 217 -9.57 11.82 -11.54
N GLY A 218 -10.59 11.68 -12.38
CA GLY A 218 -11.95 11.32 -11.98
C GLY A 218 -12.41 10.11 -12.76
N TRP A 219 -13.10 9.18 -12.11
CA TRP A 219 -13.78 8.09 -12.80
C TRP A 219 -15.18 7.90 -12.25
N GLN A 220 -16.06 7.39 -13.10
CA GLN A 220 -17.43 7.03 -12.75
C GLN A 220 -17.85 5.78 -13.54
N ILE A 221 -18.53 4.87 -12.85
CA ILE A 221 -19.22 3.72 -13.41
C ILE A 221 -20.72 4.04 -13.46
N ALA A 222 -21.27 4.04 -14.67
CA ALA A 222 -22.69 4.17 -14.94
C ALA A 222 -23.07 3.19 -16.06
N ASP A 223 -24.20 2.51 -15.93
CA ASP A 223 -24.70 1.56 -16.95
C ASP A 223 -23.69 0.48 -17.39
N GLY A 224 -22.81 0.07 -16.46
CA GLY A 224 -21.76 -0.93 -16.73
C GLY A 224 -20.52 -0.38 -17.45
N GLU A 225 -20.50 0.90 -17.82
CA GLU A 225 -19.37 1.54 -18.47
C GLU A 225 -18.56 2.39 -17.49
N LEU A 226 -17.23 2.31 -17.61
CA LEU A 226 -16.30 3.17 -16.88
C LEU A 226 -15.91 4.37 -17.75
N SER A 227 -16.23 5.56 -17.25
CA SER A 227 -15.80 6.84 -17.81
C SER A 227 -14.64 7.40 -17.00
N LEU A 228 -13.64 7.99 -17.69
CA LEU A 228 -12.43 8.54 -17.09
C LEU A 228 -12.23 10.00 -17.55
N ASP A 229 -12.06 10.91 -16.59
CA ASP A 229 -11.79 12.34 -16.74
C ASP A 229 -10.39 12.65 -16.20
N ILE A 230 -9.48 13.08 -17.07
CA ILE A 230 -8.08 13.32 -16.73
C ILE A 230 -7.67 14.74 -17.11
N ALA A 231 -7.03 15.42 -16.17
CA ALA A 231 -6.28 16.64 -16.43
C ALA A 231 -4.83 16.46 -15.96
N VAL A 232 -3.88 16.61 -16.88
CA VAL A 232 -2.44 16.59 -16.59
C VAL A 232 -1.80 17.87 -17.11
N PRO A 233 -0.82 18.46 -16.39
CA PRO A 233 -0.11 19.62 -16.89
C PRO A 233 0.81 19.23 -18.07
N PRO A 234 1.15 20.18 -18.96
CA PRO A 234 2.08 19.92 -20.05
C PRO A 234 3.41 19.33 -19.56
N GLY A 235 3.93 18.32 -20.27
CA GLY A 235 5.19 17.65 -19.92
C GLY A 235 5.08 16.58 -18.83
N VAL A 236 3.87 16.19 -18.43
CA VAL A 236 3.59 15.00 -17.61
C VAL A 236 2.93 13.92 -18.46
N GLY A 237 3.54 12.73 -18.54
CA GLY A 237 3.02 11.60 -19.35
C GLY A 237 3.93 11.23 -20.54
N PRO A 238 3.52 10.28 -21.40
CA PRO A 238 4.22 10.03 -22.66
C PRO A 238 4.22 11.32 -23.51
N PRO A 239 5.27 11.57 -24.31
CA PRO A 239 5.31 12.77 -25.16
C PRO A 239 4.13 12.76 -26.14
N SER A 240 3.24 13.74 -26.03
CA SER A 240 2.11 13.97 -26.94
C SER A 240 2.06 15.45 -27.35
N PRO A 241 1.77 15.76 -28.62
CA PRO A 241 1.61 17.13 -29.10
C PRO A 241 0.26 17.68 -28.60
N GLY A 242 0.30 18.65 -27.68
CA GLY A 242 -0.85 19.48 -27.33
C GLY A 242 -1.66 19.00 -26.11
N SER A 243 -2.04 19.97 -25.28
CA SER A 243 -2.91 19.78 -24.11
C SER A 243 -4.32 19.36 -24.56
N ALA A 244 -4.71 18.13 -24.27
CA ALA A 244 -6.09 17.69 -24.36
C ALA A 244 -6.47 16.99 -23.04
N ARG A 245 -7.71 17.19 -22.60
CA ARG A 245 -8.36 16.29 -21.63
C ARG A 245 -8.76 15.03 -22.40
N PRO A 246 -8.09 13.88 -22.19
CA PRO A 246 -8.52 12.65 -22.81
C PRO A 246 -9.70 12.12 -21.99
N THR A 247 -10.87 11.99 -22.62
CA THR A 247 -11.94 11.14 -22.10
C THR A 247 -11.73 9.75 -22.68
N ALA A 248 -11.48 8.76 -21.83
CA ALA A 248 -11.37 7.37 -22.25
C ALA A 248 -12.55 6.58 -21.66
N THR A 249 -13.28 5.89 -22.52
CA THR A 249 -14.30 4.91 -22.12
C THR A 249 -13.67 3.53 -22.27
N LEU A 250 -13.60 2.77 -21.18
CA LEU A 250 -13.15 1.37 -21.21
C LEU A 250 -14.35 0.48 -20.89
N GLN A 251 -14.71 -0.39 -21.84
CA GLN A 251 -15.72 -1.43 -21.60
C GLN A 251 -15.08 -2.60 -20.84
N ARG A 252 -15.76 -3.08 -19.80
CA ARG A 252 -15.32 -4.26 -19.05
C ARG A 252 -15.66 -5.50 -19.88
N GLU A 253 -14.69 -6.38 -20.10
CA GLU A 253 -15.01 -7.77 -20.42
C GLU A 253 -15.49 -8.50 -19.14
N PRO A 254 -16.42 -9.47 -19.27
CA PRO A 254 -17.19 -10.06 -18.18
C PRO A 254 -16.38 -10.74 -17.08
#